data_AF-A0A951QLN5-F1
#
_entry.id   AF-A0A951QLN5-F1
#
_cell.length_a   1.000
_cell.length_b   1.000
_cell.length_c   1.000
_cell.angle_alpha   90.00
_cell.angle_beta   90.00
_cell.angle_gamma   90.00
#
_symmetry.space_group_name_H-M   'P 1'
#
loop_
_entity.id
_entity.type
_entity.pdbx_description
1 polymer ?
#
loop_
_entity_poly.entity_id
_entity_poly.type
_entity_poly.pdbx_seq_one_letter_code
_entity_poly.pdbx_strand_id
1 'polypeptide(L)'
;MKNFLVICLVCLLCLTASIFPVNAVPLPSKAQGINVKAFGAKGDGRTDDTKAIQQALDAASKNKGTGTERNNLVYLPNGTYLISATLSWPSKRIIVSGQTREKTVIKLKDNSPGFSSSNKPLPAITTFEGESTGQAFSNAIYDLTVDIGSGNQGAIGIRFLNNNQGGLRNVAIKSSDRDRRGSVGLALTRAWPGPAMIRDLQISGFDYGIEVQQPEYSLVFEDIALTNQRVAGIKNTANILSIRGLTSKNSVPVIQNVNSDTGMIVVLNGDFKGGSSSFTAIENRGGTLYARNIKTSGYKSAIKNGCKVIRGNNVTEYISGKVYSLFPTPKRSLQLAVEEVPVIPQDDFKDWVSVTDYGANGEDDKDDTAAIQKAMDAGTTVYFPNGKYFISDTIRVRGKVRRITGLHSTFKVNPPLQNQDKPVFRFEEGERNAIILERFWGDYGGGAFHWIEHASSKTLILRNIYMGSGAVYRNTGSGKLFIEDVTGYGNLVFNKQKVWARQLNVEAAATQITNNGGSLWILGLKTEDEGTVVETTNGGKTEILGGLVYPATRKIPDDRPAFINDESKLSVIIRTSYYQGGRYQTVVREKRKGATKKLMYTDIPRIGEINIIPLYAGYE
;
A
#
# COMPACT_ATOMS: atom_id res chain seq x y z
N MET A 1 47.91 31.21 -32.24
CA MET A 1 47.02 31.84 -31.24
C MET A 1 45.62 31.30 -31.41
N LYS A 2 44.98 30.95 -30.27
CA LYS A 2 43.58 30.52 -30.06
C LYS A 2 43.27 29.03 -30.27
N ASN A 3 43.50 28.27 -29.20
CA ASN A 3 42.85 27.01 -28.87
C ASN A 3 41.35 27.22 -28.67
N PHE A 4 40.51 26.39 -29.29
CA PHE A 4 39.08 26.27 -28.99
C PHE A 4 38.88 25.12 -28.00
N LEU A 5 38.53 25.47 -26.76
CA LEU A 5 38.10 24.54 -25.73
C LEU A 5 36.58 24.39 -25.83
N VAL A 6 36.10 23.22 -26.25
CA VAL A 6 34.67 22.87 -26.20
C VAL A 6 34.35 22.46 -24.77
N ILE A 7 33.66 23.33 -24.02
CA ILE A 7 33.12 23.02 -22.69
C ILE A 7 31.80 22.26 -22.87
N CYS A 8 31.83 20.97 -22.56
CA CYS A 8 30.65 20.12 -22.47
C CYS A 8 29.90 20.43 -21.17
N LEU A 9 28.75 21.10 -21.26
CA LEU A 9 27.90 21.44 -20.13
C LEU A 9 27.12 20.19 -19.69
N VAL A 10 27.63 19.47 -18.68
CA VAL A 10 26.90 18.39 -18.01
C VAL A 10 25.82 19.01 -17.13
N CYS A 11 24.57 18.94 -17.56
CA CYS A 11 23.40 19.28 -16.73
C CYS A 11 23.28 18.27 -15.58
N LEU A 12 23.80 18.64 -14.41
CA LEU A 12 23.55 17.97 -13.14
C LEU A 12 22.12 18.31 -12.68
N LEU A 13 21.12 17.52 -13.13
CA LEU A 13 19.79 17.53 -12.53
C LEU A 13 19.86 16.89 -11.14
N CYS A 14 20.20 17.69 -10.14
CA CYS A 14 19.91 17.36 -8.75
C CYS A 14 18.38 17.31 -8.58
N LEU A 15 17.81 16.11 -8.50
CA LEU A 15 16.49 15.92 -7.89
C LEU A 15 16.59 16.35 -6.42
N THR A 16 16.29 17.61 -6.16
CA THR A 16 15.87 18.03 -4.83
C THR A 16 14.46 17.45 -4.64
N ALA A 17 14.32 16.51 -3.70
CA ALA A 17 13.01 16.17 -3.19
C ALA A 17 12.38 17.50 -2.73
N SER A 18 11.33 17.94 -3.41
CA SER A 18 10.56 19.08 -2.95
C SER A 18 9.86 18.66 -1.67
N ILE A 19 10.50 18.91 -0.54
CA ILE A 19 9.91 18.79 0.78
C ILE A 19 8.92 19.95 0.90
N PHE A 20 7.69 19.73 0.42
CA PHE A 20 6.60 20.59 0.83
C PHE A 20 6.39 20.32 2.33
N PRO A 21 6.48 21.34 3.20
CA PRO A 21 6.05 21.16 4.58
C PRO A 21 4.57 20.79 4.54
N VAL A 22 4.26 19.54 4.88
CA VAL A 22 2.89 19.16 5.26
C VAL A 22 2.60 19.98 6.51
N ASN A 23 1.85 21.06 6.37
CA ASN A 23 1.48 21.90 7.48
C ASN A 23 0.66 21.06 8.46
N ALA A 24 1.30 20.81 9.60
CA ALA A 24 0.88 19.87 10.60
C ALA A 24 -0.16 20.45 11.55
N VAL A 25 -1.40 20.40 11.13
CA VAL A 25 -2.48 20.96 11.93
C VAL A 25 -3.23 19.81 12.63
N PRO A 26 -3.62 19.96 13.91
CA PRO A 26 -4.32 18.94 14.68
C PRO A 26 -5.59 18.42 14.01
N LEU A 27 -6.11 17.27 14.48
CA LEU A 27 -7.40 16.76 14.04
C LEU A 27 -8.49 17.84 14.14
N PRO A 28 -9.47 17.89 13.21
CA PRO A 28 -10.63 18.77 13.33
C PRO A 28 -11.29 18.58 14.69
N SER A 29 -11.86 19.65 15.27
CA SER A 29 -12.47 19.60 16.60
C SER A 29 -13.56 18.53 16.74
N LYS A 30 -14.29 18.24 15.65
CA LYS A 30 -15.35 17.21 15.60
C LYS A 30 -14.87 15.86 15.08
N ALA A 31 -13.57 15.58 14.99
CA ALA A 31 -13.06 14.35 14.40
C ALA A 31 -13.48 13.05 15.12
N GLN A 32 -13.86 13.15 16.41
CA GLN A 32 -14.22 12.01 17.27
C GLN A 32 -13.10 10.96 17.44
N GLY A 33 -11.82 11.36 17.32
CA GLY A 33 -10.66 10.49 17.58
C GLY A 33 -10.27 10.42 19.07
N ILE A 34 -9.60 9.33 19.46
CA ILE A 34 -9.10 9.07 20.82
C ILE A 34 -7.73 9.75 20.98
N ASN A 35 -7.69 10.88 21.70
CA ASN A 35 -6.44 11.57 21.99
C ASN A 35 -5.73 10.96 23.20
N VAL A 36 -4.47 10.54 23.06
CA VAL A 36 -3.69 9.93 24.16
C VAL A 36 -3.54 10.85 25.39
N LYS A 37 -3.62 12.18 25.21
CA LYS A 37 -3.56 13.14 26.33
C LYS A 37 -4.75 12.99 27.28
N ALA A 38 -5.91 12.54 26.78
CA ALA A 38 -7.10 12.27 27.61
C ALA A 38 -6.87 11.09 28.59
N PHE A 39 -5.88 10.24 28.32
CA PHE A 39 -5.48 9.11 29.17
C PHE A 39 -4.27 9.45 30.05
N GLY A 40 -3.85 10.72 30.08
CA GLY A 40 -2.78 11.22 30.94
C GLY A 40 -1.38 11.23 30.31
N ALA A 41 -1.24 10.87 29.03
CA ALA A 41 0.05 10.92 28.35
C ALA A 41 0.59 12.36 28.35
N LYS A 42 1.87 12.56 28.70
CA LYS A 42 2.49 13.88 28.83
C LYS A 42 3.24 14.30 27.58
N GLY A 43 3.87 13.37 26.86
CA GLY A 43 4.64 13.65 25.64
C GLY A 43 5.78 14.66 25.87
N ASP A 44 6.34 14.69 27.07
CA ASP A 44 7.35 15.65 27.54
C ASP A 44 8.79 15.12 27.43
N GLY A 45 8.97 13.89 26.96
CA GLY A 45 10.26 13.21 26.86
C GLY A 45 10.87 12.79 28.19
N ARG A 46 10.09 12.78 29.28
CA ARG A 46 10.54 12.45 30.64
C ARG A 46 9.59 11.48 31.36
N THR A 47 8.30 11.76 31.30
CA THR A 47 7.25 10.94 31.89
C THR A 47 7.10 9.65 31.10
N ASP A 48 6.92 8.53 31.80
CA ASP A 48 6.60 7.26 31.17
C ASP A 48 5.13 7.26 30.72
N ASP A 49 4.92 7.33 29.41
CA ASP A 49 3.60 7.38 28.78
C ASP A 49 3.08 5.99 28.38
N THR A 50 3.80 4.90 28.69
CA THR A 50 3.44 3.54 28.26
C THR A 50 2.00 3.19 28.64
N LYS A 51 1.64 3.39 29.93
CA LYS A 51 0.32 3.04 30.44
C LYS A 51 -0.78 3.90 29.79
N ALA A 52 -0.55 5.21 29.66
CA ALA A 52 -1.53 6.11 29.09
C ALA A 52 -1.81 5.81 27.60
N ILE A 53 -0.76 5.52 26.82
CA ILE A 53 -0.90 5.15 25.41
C ILE A 53 -1.56 3.79 25.27
N GLN A 54 -1.18 2.81 26.10
CA GLN A 54 -1.83 1.50 26.08
C GLN A 54 -3.32 1.62 26.41
N GLN A 55 -3.70 2.42 27.41
CA GLN A 55 -5.12 2.65 27.73
C GLN A 55 -5.90 3.30 26.57
N ALA A 56 -5.27 4.18 25.80
CA ALA A 56 -5.89 4.74 24.59
C ALA A 56 -6.10 3.67 23.50
N LEU A 57 -5.13 2.77 23.30
CA LEU A 57 -5.24 1.61 22.40
C LEU A 57 -6.32 0.62 22.88
N ASP A 58 -6.41 0.40 24.19
CA ASP A 58 -7.42 -0.46 24.79
C ASP A 58 -8.81 0.14 24.60
N ALA A 59 -8.98 1.46 24.81
CA ALA A 59 -10.23 2.16 24.54
C ALA A 59 -10.62 2.08 23.06
N ALA A 60 -9.65 2.21 22.15
CA ALA A 60 -9.84 2.03 20.72
C ALA A 60 -10.30 0.61 20.34
N SER A 61 -10.23 -0.37 21.23
CA SER A 61 -10.68 -1.73 20.93
C SER A 61 -12.02 -2.13 21.53
N LYS A 62 -12.61 -1.28 22.39
CA LYS A 62 -13.85 -1.59 23.12
C LYS A 62 -15.13 -1.39 22.31
N ASN A 63 -15.05 -0.76 21.13
CA ASN A 63 -16.18 -0.56 20.22
C ASN A 63 -16.56 -1.83 19.40
N LYS A 64 -16.38 -3.03 19.97
CA LYS A 64 -16.66 -4.33 19.33
C LYS A 64 -18.08 -4.78 19.66
N GLY A 65 -18.87 -5.22 18.67
CA GLY A 65 -20.17 -5.84 18.99
C GLY A 65 -21.02 -6.43 17.87
N THR A 66 -21.07 -5.87 16.66
CA THR A 66 -22.19 -6.25 15.73
C THR A 66 -21.85 -6.28 14.23
N GLY A 67 -20.56 -6.27 13.82
CA GLY A 67 -20.21 -6.19 12.39
C GLY A 67 -20.47 -4.81 11.77
N THR A 68 -20.67 -3.78 12.60
CA THR A 68 -20.85 -2.37 12.21
C THR A 68 -19.82 -1.45 12.88
N GLU A 69 -18.62 -1.99 13.14
CA GLU A 69 -17.55 -1.37 13.94
C GLU A 69 -17.14 0.03 13.43
N ARG A 70 -16.91 0.96 14.36
CA ARG A 70 -16.13 2.17 14.08
C ARG A 70 -14.66 1.78 13.95
N ASN A 71 -13.95 2.29 12.94
CA ASN A 71 -12.50 2.21 12.94
C ASN A 71 -11.96 3.21 13.96
N ASN A 72 -11.00 2.83 14.80
CA ASN A 72 -10.65 3.63 15.97
C ASN A 72 -9.33 4.37 15.74
N LEU A 73 -9.46 5.67 15.51
CA LEU A 73 -8.35 6.61 15.36
C LEU A 73 -7.80 6.98 16.75
N VAL A 74 -6.56 6.57 17.04
CA VAL A 74 -5.77 7.02 18.18
C VAL A 74 -4.81 8.11 17.72
N TYR A 75 -4.90 9.28 18.35
CA TYR A 75 -4.17 10.47 17.97
C TYR A 75 -3.11 10.86 18.99
N LEU A 76 -1.91 11.16 18.50
CA LEU A 76 -0.78 11.65 19.28
C LEU A 76 -0.39 13.06 18.82
N PRO A 77 -0.73 14.11 19.60
CA PRO A 77 -0.20 15.45 19.36
C PRO A 77 1.33 15.48 19.34
N ASN A 78 1.92 16.54 18.80
CA ASN A 78 3.38 16.75 18.88
C ASN A 78 3.88 16.60 20.33
N GLY A 79 5.00 15.90 20.50
CA GLY A 79 5.57 15.55 21.79
C GLY A 79 6.47 14.31 21.69
N THR A 80 7.31 14.12 22.69
CA THR A 80 8.13 12.90 22.85
C THR A 80 7.51 12.04 23.94
N TYR A 81 6.95 10.90 23.57
CA TYR A 81 6.28 9.98 24.47
C TYR A 81 7.25 8.87 24.83
N LEU A 82 7.77 8.88 26.06
CA LEU A 82 8.66 7.80 26.50
C LEU A 82 7.85 6.55 26.81
N ILE A 83 8.32 5.40 26.35
CA ILE A 83 7.79 4.09 26.72
C ILE A 83 8.88 3.23 27.34
N SER A 84 8.53 2.35 28.27
CA SER A 84 9.43 1.38 28.91
C SER A 84 9.11 -0.07 28.56
N ALA A 85 8.01 -0.30 27.83
CA ALA A 85 7.57 -1.64 27.41
C ALA A 85 6.91 -1.58 26.02
N THR A 86 6.70 -2.75 25.42
CA THR A 86 5.98 -2.90 24.15
C THR A 86 4.57 -2.31 24.24
N LEU A 87 4.22 -1.43 23.30
CA LEU A 87 2.82 -1.08 23.03
C LEU A 87 2.20 -2.15 22.15
N SER A 88 1.10 -2.76 22.60
CA SER A 88 0.43 -3.86 21.92
C SER A 88 -0.98 -3.48 21.53
N TRP A 89 -1.35 -3.68 20.27
CA TRP A 89 -2.70 -3.38 19.80
C TRP A 89 -3.64 -4.54 20.10
N PRO A 90 -4.69 -4.34 20.91
CA PRO A 90 -5.59 -5.42 21.33
C PRO A 90 -6.59 -5.85 20.25
N SER A 91 -6.56 -5.24 19.05
CA SER A 91 -7.45 -5.61 17.94
C SER A 91 -6.95 -5.13 16.57
N LYS A 92 -7.75 -5.45 15.55
CA LYS A 92 -7.69 -4.88 14.20
C LYS A 92 -8.38 -3.51 14.12
N ARG A 93 -8.28 -2.84 12.97
CA ARG A 93 -8.93 -1.55 12.62
C ARG A 93 -8.52 -0.41 13.55
N ILE A 94 -7.31 -0.47 14.10
CA ILE A 94 -6.72 0.60 14.90
C ILE A 94 -5.81 1.44 14.01
N ILE A 95 -6.05 2.75 13.99
CA ILE A 95 -5.26 3.71 13.24
C ILE A 95 -4.54 4.58 14.26
N VAL A 96 -3.23 4.56 14.27
CA VAL A 96 -2.41 5.45 15.12
C VAL A 96 -1.84 6.56 14.25
N SER A 97 -2.23 7.81 14.52
CA SER A 97 -1.77 8.98 13.76
C SER A 97 -1.07 9.95 14.69
N GLY A 98 0.17 10.32 14.36
CA GLY A 98 0.81 11.50 14.94
C GLY A 98 0.33 12.78 14.28
N GLN A 99 0.72 13.92 14.86
CA GLN A 99 0.50 15.23 14.28
C GLN A 99 1.57 15.54 13.21
N THR A 100 2.83 15.18 13.46
CA THR A 100 3.88 15.10 12.44
C THR A 100 4.86 13.98 12.68
N ARG A 101 5.44 13.50 11.58
CA ARG A 101 6.58 12.59 11.63
C ARG A 101 7.70 13.13 12.52
N GLU A 102 8.08 14.39 12.36
CA GLU A 102 9.29 14.95 12.99
C GLU A 102 9.11 15.29 14.48
N LYS A 103 7.88 15.62 14.92
CA LYS A 103 7.62 16.14 16.28
C LYS A 103 6.74 15.23 17.14
N THR A 104 6.05 14.25 16.56
CA THR A 104 5.42 13.17 17.33
C THR A 104 6.38 11.99 17.39
N VAL A 105 7.04 11.79 18.54
CA VAL A 105 8.06 10.74 18.73
C VAL A 105 7.61 9.78 19.81
N ILE A 106 7.41 8.50 19.49
CA ILE A 106 7.33 7.43 20.48
C ILE A 106 8.75 6.91 20.69
N LYS A 107 9.32 7.12 21.87
CA LYS A 107 10.70 6.76 22.19
C LYS A 107 10.75 5.69 23.28
N LEU A 108 11.34 4.54 22.98
CA LEU A 108 11.71 3.55 23.99
C LEU A 108 12.82 4.15 24.88
N LYS A 109 12.67 4.03 26.21
CA LYS A 109 13.68 4.48 27.17
C LYS A 109 15.01 3.78 26.90
N ASP A 110 16.10 4.51 27.12
CA ASP A 110 17.43 3.93 27.00
C ASP A 110 17.60 2.79 28.02
N ASN A 111 18.27 1.71 27.62
CA ASN A 111 18.46 0.50 28.44
C ASN A 111 17.15 -0.08 29.01
N SER A 112 16.07 -0.07 28.22
CA SER A 112 14.77 -0.62 28.64
C SER A 112 14.89 -2.12 28.94
N PRO A 113 14.40 -2.59 30.10
CA PRO A 113 14.47 -4.01 30.47
C PRO A 113 13.90 -4.93 29.38
N GLY A 114 14.64 -5.97 29.01
CA GLY A 114 14.25 -6.95 27.99
C GLY A 114 14.62 -6.61 26.55
N PHE A 115 14.97 -5.36 26.23
CA PHE A 115 15.26 -4.91 24.87
C PHE A 115 16.75 -4.99 24.47
N SER A 116 17.63 -5.51 25.34
CA SER A 116 19.07 -5.63 25.07
C SER A 116 19.47 -6.97 24.45
N SER A 117 18.61 -7.99 24.41
CA SER A 117 18.96 -9.32 23.90
C SER A 117 18.66 -9.48 22.41
N SER A 118 19.70 -9.60 21.59
CA SER A 118 19.56 -9.88 20.15
C SER A 118 19.03 -11.29 19.85
N ASN A 119 19.12 -12.23 20.81
CA ASN A 119 18.60 -13.59 20.65
C ASN A 119 17.09 -13.70 20.87
N LYS A 120 16.47 -12.70 21.50
CA LYS A 120 15.03 -12.66 21.74
C LYS A 120 14.48 -11.26 21.44
N PRO A 121 14.45 -10.84 20.15
CA PRO A 121 14.08 -9.47 19.82
C PRO A 121 12.64 -9.11 20.22
N LEU A 122 12.48 -7.93 20.81
CA LEU A 122 11.19 -7.42 21.28
C LEU A 122 10.80 -6.13 20.55
N PRO A 123 9.54 -5.96 20.12
CA PRO A 123 9.12 -4.75 19.44
C PRO A 123 8.76 -3.64 20.42
N ALA A 124 9.11 -2.40 20.07
CA ALA A 124 8.57 -1.23 20.75
C ALA A 124 7.06 -1.09 20.48
N ILE A 125 6.62 -1.41 19.26
CA ILE A 125 5.20 -1.46 18.87
C ILE A 125 4.88 -2.77 18.16
N THR A 126 3.83 -3.48 18.59
CA THR A 126 3.22 -4.58 17.84
C THR A 126 1.76 -4.24 17.49
N THR A 127 1.41 -4.33 16.21
CA THR A 127 0.08 -3.89 15.73
C THR A 127 -1.01 -4.95 15.84
N PHE A 128 -0.75 -6.03 16.58
CA PHE A 128 -1.75 -7.01 16.92
C PHE A 128 -1.28 -7.85 18.11
N GLU A 129 -2.14 -8.05 19.10
CA GLU A 129 -1.92 -8.96 20.23
C GLU A 129 -2.33 -10.39 19.87
N GLY A 130 -1.69 -11.39 20.49
CA GLY A 130 -2.05 -12.80 20.34
C GLY A 130 -1.45 -13.46 19.09
N GLU A 131 -2.06 -14.58 18.67
CA GLU A 131 -1.60 -15.41 17.56
C GLU A 131 -1.78 -14.74 16.19
N SER A 132 -0.96 -15.15 15.22
CA SER A 132 -1.05 -14.60 13.85
C SER A 132 -2.41 -14.91 13.22
N THR A 133 -2.93 -13.96 12.44
CA THR A 133 -4.25 -14.05 11.82
C THR A 133 -4.23 -13.42 10.43
N GLY A 134 -5.03 -13.96 9.50
CA GLY A 134 -5.27 -13.36 8.19
C GLY A 134 -6.37 -12.30 8.21
N GLN A 135 -6.76 -11.82 9.40
CA GLN A 135 -7.91 -10.94 9.62
C GLN A 135 -7.55 -9.66 10.38
N ALA A 136 -6.27 -9.28 10.46
CA ALA A 136 -5.81 -8.03 11.07
C ALA A 136 -6.05 -6.82 10.15
N PHE A 137 -7.31 -6.60 9.76
CA PHE A 137 -7.69 -5.59 8.77
C PHE A 137 -7.46 -4.16 9.23
N SER A 138 -7.05 -3.30 8.31
CA SER A 138 -7.05 -1.83 8.45
C SER A 138 -6.24 -1.32 9.63
N ASN A 139 -5.16 -2.02 9.97
CA ASN A 139 -4.20 -1.52 10.94
C ASN A 139 -3.29 -0.50 10.26
N ALA A 140 -3.08 0.66 10.88
CA ALA A 140 -2.27 1.70 10.25
C ALA A 140 -1.51 2.62 11.20
N ILE A 141 -0.31 3.05 10.79
CA ILE A 141 0.51 4.04 11.51
C ILE A 141 0.86 5.18 10.56
N TYR A 142 0.50 6.40 10.94
CA TYR A 142 0.74 7.59 10.13
C TYR A 142 1.46 8.69 10.91
N ASP A 143 2.29 9.46 10.21
CA ASP A 143 2.75 10.79 10.62
C ASP A 143 3.45 10.81 11.99
N LEU A 144 4.35 9.86 12.28
CA LEU A 144 5.12 9.81 13.54
C LEU A 144 6.52 9.20 13.39
N THR A 145 7.37 9.40 14.40
CA THR A 145 8.66 8.72 14.55
C THR A 145 8.60 7.68 15.68
N VAL A 146 9.18 6.50 15.45
CA VAL A 146 9.51 5.50 16.47
C VAL A 146 11.02 5.50 16.69
N ASP A 147 11.46 5.75 17.91
CA ASP A 147 12.88 5.73 18.31
C ASP A 147 13.11 4.63 19.35
N ILE A 148 14.01 3.69 19.08
CA ILE A 148 14.31 2.61 20.04
C ILE A 148 15.30 3.02 21.14
N GLY A 149 15.76 4.28 21.19
CA GLY A 149 16.72 4.74 22.20
C GLY A 149 18.11 4.10 22.04
N SER A 150 18.91 4.15 23.11
CA SER A 150 20.25 3.58 23.21
C SER A 150 20.30 2.36 24.14
N GLY A 151 21.23 1.43 23.91
CA GLY A 151 21.39 0.23 24.76
C GLY A 151 20.29 -0.84 24.57
N ASN A 152 19.48 -0.69 23.52
CA ASN A 152 18.35 -1.56 23.20
C ASN A 152 18.64 -2.37 21.92
N GLN A 153 19.81 -3.02 21.82
CA GLN A 153 20.24 -3.72 20.60
C GLN A 153 19.34 -4.91 20.18
N GLY A 154 18.50 -5.44 21.08
CA GLY A 154 17.49 -6.44 20.79
C GLY A 154 16.13 -5.86 20.36
N ALA A 155 15.98 -4.53 20.30
CA ALA A 155 14.72 -3.92 19.95
C ALA A 155 14.39 -4.06 18.46
N ILE A 156 13.13 -4.38 18.19
CA ILE A 156 12.47 -4.14 16.90
C ILE A 156 11.74 -2.79 17.02
N GLY A 157 11.83 -1.92 16.02
CA GLY A 157 11.05 -0.67 16.02
C GLY A 157 9.55 -0.96 15.99
N ILE A 158 9.08 -1.56 14.89
CA ILE A 158 7.69 -1.94 14.70
C ILE A 158 7.60 -3.38 14.22
N ARG A 159 6.83 -4.22 14.92
CA ARG A 159 6.36 -5.51 14.40
C ARG A 159 4.95 -5.32 13.85
N PHE A 160 4.84 -5.31 12.52
CA PHE A 160 3.62 -4.95 11.83
C PHE A 160 2.88 -6.20 11.33
N LEU A 161 1.58 -6.26 11.59
CA LEU A 161 0.63 -7.22 11.04
C LEU A 161 -0.58 -6.44 10.51
N ASN A 162 -0.90 -6.68 9.24
CA ASN A 162 -2.03 -6.08 8.55
C ASN A 162 -2.57 -7.05 7.49
N ASN A 163 -3.86 -6.98 7.19
CA ASN A 163 -4.49 -7.69 6.09
C ASN A 163 -5.44 -6.76 5.31
N ASN A 164 -5.61 -7.05 4.01
CA ASN A 164 -6.49 -6.40 3.03
C ASN A 164 -6.21 -4.91 2.76
N GLN A 165 -6.45 -4.03 3.72
CA GLN A 165 -6.22 -2.59 3.64
C GLN A 165 -5.44 -2.16 4.88
N GLY A 166 -4.56 -1.17 4.78
CA GLY A 166 -3.78 -0.64 5.91
C GLY A 166 -2.28 -0.61 5.64
N GLY A 167 -1.52 -0.03 6.57
CA GLY A 167 -0.09 0.14 6.38
C GLY A 167 0.54 1.34 7.09
N LEU A 168 1.71 1.75 6.61
CA LEU A 168 2.50 2.85 7.16
C LEU A 168 2.58 3.98 6.15
N ARG A 169 2.41 5.23 6.59
CA ARG A 169 2.63 6.42 5.74
C ARG A 169 3.31 7.54 6.50
N ASN A 170 4.36 8.13 5.92
CA ASN A 170 5.10 9.24 6.52
C ASN A 170 5.58 8.91 7.94
N VAL A 171 6.36 7.82 8.03
CA VAL A 171 6.87 7.28 9.31
C VAL A 171 8.39 7.26 9.29
N ALA A 172 9.01 7.54 10.45
CA ALA A 172 10.43 7.28 10.65
C ALA A 172 10.63 6.24 11.76
N ILE A 173 11.58 5.33 11.57
CA ILE A 173 12.02 4.36 12.58
C ILE A 173 13.52 4.53 12.76
N LYS A 174 13.98 4.80 13.97
CA LYS A 174 15.41 5.08 14.20
C LYS A 174 15.95 4.42 15.46
N SER A 175 17.26 4.17 15.43
CA SER A 175 18.06 3.91 16.61
C SER A 175 18.88 5.15 16.98
N SER A 176 18.70 5.61 18.22
CA SER A 176 19.52 6.67 18.82
C SER A 176 20.81 6.15 19.45
N ASP A 177 21.05 4.83 19.45
CA ASP A 177 22.31 4.24 19.89
C ASP A 177 23.50 4.77 19.05
N ARG A 178 24.61 5.08 19.72
CA ARG A 178 25.83 5.64 19.07
C ARG A 178 26.33 4.76 17.94
N ASP A 179 26.25 3.44 18.11
CA ASP A 179 26.71 2.44 17.13
C ASP A 179 25.56 1.98 16.21
N ARG A 180 24.43 2.70 16.24
CA ARG A 180 23.22 2.46 15.45
C ARG A 180 22.62 1.06 15.65
N ARG A 181 22.84 0.47 16.82
CA ARG A 181 22.39 -0.89 17.16
C ARG A 181 20.88 -0.98 17.32
N GLY A 182 20.33 -2.14 16.99
CA GLY A 182 18.92 -2.49 17.03
C GLY A 182 18.72 -3.74 16.15
N SER A 183 17.70 -4.55 16.40
CA SER A 183 17.53 -5.79 15.66
C SER A 183 16.93 -5.53 14.27
N VAL A 184 15.68 -5.04 14.21
CA VAL A 184 14.97 -4.78 12.96
C VAL A 184 14.20 -3.46 13.06
N GLY A 185 14.27 -2.60 12.05
CA GLY A 185 13.43 -1.40 11.98
C GLY A 185 11.94 -1.76 11.88
N LEU A 186 11.57 -2.39 10.77
CA LEU A 186 10.22 -2.89 10.49
C LEU A 186 10.22 -4.41 10.28
N ALA A 187 9.57 -5.14 11.18
CA ALA A 187 9.43 -6.59 11.10
C ALA A 187 8.02 -6.99 10.63
N LEU A 188 7.95 -7.66 9.48
CA LEU A 188 6.76 -8.27 8.86
C LEU A 188 6.94 -9.80 8.87
N THR A 189 7.15 -10.35 10.06
CA THR A 189 7.64 -11.73 10.27
C THR A 189 6.58 -12.69 10.77
N ARG A 190 5.43 -12.17 11.24
CA ARG A 190 4.26 -12.96 11.64
C ARG A 190 3.55 -13.53 10.42
N ALA A 191 2.83 -14.65 10.59
CA ALA A 191 2.06 -15.26 9.51
C ALA A 191 1.07 -14.26 8.91
N TRP A 192 0.99 -14.26 7.58
CA TRP A 192 0.11 -13.42 6.78
C TRP A 192 0.29 -11.90 6.99
N PRO A 193 1.49 -11.30 6.82
CA PRO A 193 1.73 -9.90 7.13
C PRO A 193 1.21 -8.92 6.06
N GLY A 194 0.23 -9.30 5.24
CA GLY A 194 -0.33 -8.44 4.19
C GLY A 194 -1.71 -8.87 3.67
N PRO A 195 -2.23 -8.22 2.61
CA PRO A 195 -1.58 -7.12 1.92
C PRO A 195 -1.53 -5.83 2.74
N ALA A 196 -0.52 -5.00 2.47
CA ALA A 196 -0.33 -3.71 3.13
C ALA A 196 0.48 -2.75 2.24
N MET A 197 0.28 -1.45 2.44
CA MET A 197 1.03 -0.39 1.77
C MET A 197 1.94 0.35 2.74
N ILE A 198 3.25 0.31 2.47
CA ILE A 198 4.26 1.03 3.24
C ILE A 198 4.80 2.14 2.34
N ARG A 199 4.50 3.40 2.68
CA ARG A 199 4.89 4.56 1.88
C ARG A 199 5.61 5.63 2.70
N ASP A 200 6.63 6.27 2.13
CA ASP A 200 7.38 7.35 2.80
C ASP A 200 7.86 6.91 4.19
N LEU A 201 8.68 5.85 4.19
CA LEU A 201 9.25 5.26 5.39
C LEU A 201 10.76 5.49 5.42
N GLN A 202 11.23 6.11 6.50
CA GLN A 202 12.66 6.30 6.75
C GLN A 202 13.13 5.39 7.87
N ILE A 203 14.19 4.60 7.64
CA ILE A 203 14.80 3.76 8.67
C ILE A 203 16.30 4.06 8.80
N SER A 204 16.72 4.42 10.02
CA SER A 204 18.13 4.68 10.35
C SER A 204 18.64 3.78 11.46
N GLY A 205 19.73 3.05 11.18
CA GLY A 205 20.33 2.06 12.07
C GLY A 205 19.75 0.65 11.88
N PHE A 206 19.84 -0.16 12.93
CA PHE A 206 19.42 -1.56 13.00
C PHE A 206 20.34 -2.52 12.21
N ASP A 207 20.31 -3.80 12.57
CA ASP A 207 20.96 -4.86 11.78
C ASP A 207 20.23 -5.00 10.44
N TYR A 208 18.90 -5.09 10.48
CA TYR A 208 18.06 -5.05 9.29
C TYR A 208 17.13 -3.83 9.31
N GLY A 209 17.01 -3.15 8.17
CA GLY A 209 16.01 -2.08 8.02
C GLY A 209 14.61 -2.68 8.04
N ILE A 210 14.36 -3.62 7.12
CA ILE A 210 13.09 -4.32 6.95
C ILE A 210 13.36 -5.82 6.90
N GLU A 211 12.62 -6.62 7.67
CA GLU A 211 12.62 -8.08 7.57
C GLU A 211 11.22 -8.61 7.28
N VAL A 212 11.10 -9.43 6.23
CA VAL A 212 9.86 -10.08 5.81
C VAL A 212 10.10 -11.57 5.67
N GLN A 213 9.24 -12.41 6.25
CA GLN A 213 9.47 -13.86 6.26
C GLN A 213 8.42 -14.68 5.53
N GLN A 214 7.15 -14.47 5.81
CA GLN A 214 6.07 -15.42 5.49
C GLN A 214 5.63 -15.32 4.02
N PRO A 215 5.17 -16.41 3.39
CA PRO A 215 4.89 -16.43 1.95
C PRO A 215 3.71 -15.55 1.55
N GLU A 216 2.54 -15.71 2.17
CA GLU A 216 1.34 -14.91 1.90
C GLU A 216 1.29 -13.64 2.77
N TYR A 217 0.65 -12.53 2.35
CA TYR A 217 -0.05 -12.37 1.07
C TYR A 217 0.82 -11.63 0.03
N SER A 218 0.92 -10.31 0.08
CA SER A 218 1.92 -9.54 -0.70
C SER A 218 2.13 -8.17 -0.07
N LEU A 219 3.22 -7.46 -0.36
CA LEU A 219 3.52 -6.17 0.26
C LEU A 219 3.94 -5.14 -0.78
N VAL A 220 3.48 -3.90 -0.59
CA VAL A 220 3.86 -2.76 -1.44
C VAL A 220 4.69 -1.78 -0.62
N PHE A 221 5.84 -1.40 -1.18
CA PHE A 221 6.75 -0.42 -0.62
C PHE A 221 6.99 0.69 -1.64
N GLU A 222 6.79 1.94 -1.23
CA GLU A 222 7.02 3.09 -2.09
C GLU A 222 7.71 4.22 -1.34
N ASP A 223 8.73 4.82 -1.95
CA ASP A 223 9.49 5.94 -1.35
C ASP A 223 10.11 5.54 0.01
N ILE A 224 10.94 4.50 0.01
CA ILE A 224 11.61 3.98 1.21
C ILE A 224 13.05 4.50 1.27
N ALA A 225 13.48 4.99 2.43
CA ALA A 225 14.85 5.40 2.67
C ALA A 225 15.49 4.58 3.79
N LEU A 226 16.56 3.86 3.46
CA LEU A 226 17.28 2.98 4.38
C LEU A 226 18.72 3.48 4.57
N THR A 227 19.11 3.76 5.82
CA THR A 227 20.45 4.28 6.12
C THR A 227 21.08 3.61 7.33
N ASN A 228 22.39 3.38 7.27
CA ASN A 228 23.21 2.84 8.35
C ASN A 228 22.75 1.48 8.92
N GLN A 229 22.18 0.61 8.09
CA GLN A 229 21.96 -0.78 8.46
C GLN A 229 23.30 -1.52 8.63
N ARG A 230 23.34 -2.47 9.57
CA ARG A 230 24.56 -3.19 9.94
C ARG A 230 24.69 -4.56 9.29
N VAL A 231 23.60 -5.12 8.73
CA VAL A 231 23.59 -6.41 8.03
C VAL A 231 22.97 -6.30 6.63
N ALA A 232 21.76 -5.77 6.48
CA ALA A 232 21.17 -5.48 5.18
C ALA A 232 20.03 -4.45 5.27
N GLY A 233 19.75 -3.75 4.17
CA GLY A 233 18.58 -2.89 4.08
C GLY A 233 17.27 -3.67 4.26
N ILE A 234 17.01 -4.61 3.36
CA ILE A 234 15.81 -5.45 3.31
C ILE A 234 16.23 -6.92 3.27
N LYS A 235 15.65 -7.74 4.12
CA LYS A 235 15.73 -9.21 4.05
C LYS A 235 14.34 -9.76 3.79
N ASN A 236 14.16 -10.43 2.66
CA ASN A 236 12.95 -11.17 2.30
C ASN A 236 13.23 -12.67 2.31
N THR A 237 12.43 -13.45 3.02
CA THR A 237 12.53 -14.92 2.98
C THR A 237 11.58 -15.50 1.95
N ALA A 238 10.26 -15.29 2.05
CA ALA A 238 9.29 -15.96 1.16
C ALA A 238 8.17 -15.08 0.59
N ASN A 239 8.08 -13.80 0.97
CA ASN A 239 6.95 -12.96 0.56
C ASN A 239 7.14 -12.37 -0.84
N ILE A 240 6.08 -11.73 -1.35
CA ILE A 240 6.06 -10.95 -2.59
C ILE A 240 6.21 -9.47 -2.22
N LEU A 241 7.33 -8.86 -2.57
CA LEU A 241 7.58 -7.43 -2.33
C LEU A 241 7.53 -6.67 -3.65
N SER A 242 6.63 -5.70 -3.76
CA SER A 242 6.55 -4.75 -4.87
C SER A 242 7.09 -3.41 -4.40
N ILE A 243 8.26 -3.02 -4.89
CA ILE A 243 9.06 -1.90 -4.37
C ILE A 243 9.30 -0.87 -5.47
N ARG A 244 8.99 0.41 -5.20
CA ARG A 244 9.35 1.53 -6.08
C ARG A 244 9.98 2.67 -5.30
N GLY A 245 11.03 3.30 -5.83
CA GLY A 245 11.64 4.45 -5.18
C GLY A 245 12.39 4.08 -3.90
N LEU A 246 13.14 2.97 -3.91
CA LEU A 246 14.00 2.58 -2.79
C LEU A 246 15.32 3.34 -2.85
N THR A 247 15.63 4.09 -1.80
CA THR A 247 16.92 4.73 -1.61
C THR A 247 17.67 4.04 -0.47
N SER A 248 18.96 3.79 -0.65
CA SER A 248 19.80 3.18 0.37
C SER A 248 21.14 3.88 0.45
N LYS A 249 21.56 4.25 1.68
CA LYS A 249 22.92 4.72 1.97
C LYS A 249 23.52 3.82 3.05
N ASN A 250 24.18 2.76 2.59
CA ASN A 250 24.64 1.65 3.43
C ASN A 250 25.97 1.11 2.94
N SER A 251 26.80 0.56 3.84
CA SER A 251 28.00 -0.21 3.47
C SER A 251 27.71 -1.70 3.24
N VAL A 252 26.51 -2.15 3.59
CA VAL A 252 26.02 -3.54 3.50
C VAL A 252 25.04 -3.71 2.33
N PRO A 253 24.66 -4.96 1.95
CA PRO A 253 23.66 -5.19 0.89
C PRO A 253 22.37 -4.42 1.12
N VAL A 254 21.75 -3.93 0.04
CA VAL A 254 20.47 -3.22 0.10
C VAL A 254 19.32 -4.20 0.21
N ILE A 255 19.32 -5.24 -0.62
CA ILE A 255 18.27 -6.27 -0.66
C ILE A 255 18.94 -7.64 -0.59
N GLN A 256 18.43 -8.49 0.29
CA GLN A 256 18.69 -9.92 0.33
C GLN A 256 17.37 -10.67 0.18
N ASN A 257 17.22 -11.42 -0.91
CA ASN A 257 16.16 -12.41 -1.05
C ASN A 257 16.76 -13.77 -0.70
N VAL A 258 16.29 -14.41 0.37
CA VAL A 258 16.98 -15.53 1.02
C VAL A 258 16.11 -16.77 1.13
N ASN A 259 16.73 -17.94 1.02
CA ASN A 259 16.26 -19.24 1.53
C ASN A 259 14.82 -19.68 1.21
N SER A 260 14.16 -19.13 0.20
CA SER A 260 12.96 -19.76 -0.35
C SER A 260 12.89 -19.63 -1.86
N ASP A 261 12.34 -20.66 -2.51
CA ASP A 261 12.01 -20.62 -3.93
C ASP A 261 10.72 -19.82 -4.20
N THR A 262 9.98 -19.43 -3.16
CA THR A 262 8.66 -18.77 -3.25
C THR A 262 8.70 -17.26 -3.10
N GLY A 263 9.81 -16.71 -2.59
CA GLY A 263 10.02 -15.26 -2.46
C GLY A 263 10.10 -14.56 -3.81
N MET A 264 9.39 -13.46 -3.96
CA MET A 264 9.39 -12.62 -5.16
C MET A 264 9.72 -11.18 -4.79
N ILE A 265 10.68 -10.57 -5.46
CA ILE A 265 10.96 -9.14 -5.35
C ILE A 265 10.82 -8.49 -6.73
N VAL A 266 9.97 -7.47 -6.79
CA VAL A 266 9.87 -6.53 -7.90
C VAL A 266 10.42 -5.20 -7.39
N VAL A 267 11.53 -4.71 -7.93
CA VAL A 267 12.15 -3.45 -7.49
C VAL A 267 12.36 -2.49 -8.66
N LEU A 268 11.84 -1.28 -8.52
CA LEU A 268 11.80 -0.26 -9.56
C LEU A 268 12.43 1.05 -9.06
N ASN A 269 13.22 1.71 -9.91
CA ASN A 269 13.76 3.04 -9.65
C ASN A 269 14.56 3.10 -8.32
N GLY A 270 15.53 2.21 -8.16
CA GLY A 270 16.37 2.13 -6.96
C GLY A 270 17.62 3.01 -7.06
N ASP A 271 17.99 3.71 -5.98
CA ASP A 271 19.23 4.48 -5.88
C ASP A 271 20.05 4.06 -4.64
N PHE A 272 21.12 3.28 -4.88
CA PHE A 272 21.87 2.58 -3.85
C PHE A 272 23.31 3.11 -3.76
N LYS A 273 23.65 3.74 -2.62
CA LYS A 273 24.91 4.45 -2.39
C LYS A 273 25.63 3.99 -1.13
N GLY A 274 26.89 4.41 -1.00
CA GLY A 274 27.80 3.99 0.08
C GLY A 274 28.56 2.74 -0.36
N GLY A 275 27.87 1.61 -0.33
CA GLY A 275 28.36 0.29 -0.70
C GLY A 275 29.65 -0.14 0.01
N SER A 276 30.10 -1.33 -0.35
CA SER A 276 31.44 -1.82 -0.08
C SER A 276 31.85 -2.75 -1.23
N SER A 277 33.14 -2.78 -1.55
CA SER A 277 33.71 -3.72 -2.53
C SER A 277 33.58 -5.20 -2.11
N SER A 278 33.21 -5.45 -0.84
CA SER A 278 32.89 -6.79 -0.33
C SER A 278 31.48 -7.27 -0.71
N PHE A 279 30.55 -6.37 -1.01
CA PHE A 279 29.12 -6.69 -1.15
C PHE A 279 28.54 -6.35 -2.51
N THR A 280 27.48 -7.07 -2.87
CA THR A 280 26.60 -6.73 -4.00
C THR A 280 25.39 -5.97 -3.48
N ALA A 281 24.89 -5.00 -4.24
CA ALA A 281 23.76 -4.19 -3.80
C ALA A 281 22.48 -5.02 -3.63
N ILE A 282 22.14 -5.88 -4.61
CA ILE A 282 21.04 -6.85 -4.53
C ILE A 282 21.59 -8.27 -4.56
N GLU A 283 21.31 -9.05 -3.53
CA GLU A 283 21.67 -10.46 -3.43
C GLU A 283 20.39 -11.32 -3.49
N ASN A 284 20.07 -11.83 -4.67
CA ASN A 284 19.01 -12.81 -4.86
C ASN A 284 19.61 -14.22 -4.71
N ARG A 285 19.52 -14.76 -3.48
CA ARG A 285 20.08 -16.07 -3.11
C ARG A 285 19.06 -17.21 -3.26
N GLY A 286 17.78 -16.88 -3.39
CA GLY A 286 16.66 -17.77 -3.72
C GLY A 286 15.52 -16.97 -4.35
N GLY A 287 14.52 -17.66 -4.90
CA GLY A 287 13.30 -17.04 -5.42
C GLY A 287 13.48 -16.20 -6.68
N THR A 288 12.50 -15.33 -6.95
CA THR A 288 12.40 -14.53 -8.18
C THR A 288 12.72 -13.05 -7.94
N LEU A 289 13.53 -12.47 -8.82
CA LEU A 289 13.84 -11.05 -8.86
C LEU A 289 13.46 -10.47 -10.23
N TYR A 290 12.67 -9.41 -10.19
CA TYR A 290 12.52 -8.47 -11.27
C TYR A 290 13.06 -7.11 -10.82
N ALA A 291 13.99 -6.53 -11.58
CA ALA A 291 14.57 -5.22 -11.26
C ALA A 291 14.54 -4.31 -12.48
N ARG A 292 14.18 -3.03 -12.30
CA ARG A 292 14.13 -2.03 -13.38
C ARG A 292 14.64 -0.68 -12.89
N ASN A 293 15.47 -0.02 -13.69
CA ASN A 293 16.06 1.29 -13.39
C ASN A 293 16.79 1.33 -12.04
N ILE A 294 17.75 0.43 -11.83
CA ILE A 294 18.57 0.41 -10.61
C ILE A 294 19.87 1.14 -10.83
N LYS A 295 20.21 2.04 -9.92
CA LYS A 295 21.49 2.75 -9.86
C LYS A 295 22.24 2.33 -8.60
N THR A 296 23.52 2.02 -8.73
CA THR A 296 24.36 1.59 -7.61
C THR A 296 25.72 2.29 -7.64
N SER A 297 26.27 2.65 -6.47
CA SER A 297 27.63 3.18 -6.33
C SER A 297 28.30 2.63 -5.07
N GLY A 298 29.59 2.29 -5.16
CA GLY A 298 30.39 1.77 -4.04
C GLY A 298 30.29 0.25 -3.81
N TYR A 299 29.37 -0.44 -4.48
CA TYR A 299 29.20 -1.89 -4.40
C TYR A 299 30.09 -2.63 -5.42
N LYS A 300 30.43 -3.89 -5.13
CA LYS A 300 31.15 -4.79 -6.05
C LYS A 300 30.41 -5.03 -7.36
N SER A 301 29.08 -5.13 -7.28
CA SER A 301 28.15 -5.36 -8.39
C SER A 301 26.75 -4.88 -8.03
N ALA A 302 25.92 -4.65 -9.04
CA ALA A 302 24.53 -4.26 -8.84
C ALA A 302 23.67 -5.44 -8.38
N ILE A 303 23.76 -6.59 -9.06
CA ILE A 303 22.92 -7.77 -8.78
C ILE A 303 23.78 -9.04 -8.76
N LYS A 304 23.52 -9.92 -7.80
CA LYS A 304 23.99 -11.31 -7.76
C LYS A 304 22.76 -12.19 -7.62
N ASN A 305 22.50 -13.02 -8.63
CA ASN A 305 21.39 -13.95 -8.70
C ASN A 305 21.92 -15.38 -8.76
N GLY A 306 21.95 -16.07 -7.61
CA GLY A 306 22.72 -17.30 -7.46
C GLY A 306 24.19 -17.09 -7.86
N CYS A 307 24.65 -17.82 -8.88
CA CYS A 307 26.01 -17.68 -9.42
C CYS A 307 26.16 -16.54 -10.45
N LYS A 308 25.05 -16.00 -10.99
CA LYS A 308 25.08 -14.94 -12.02
C LYS A 308 25.33 -13.57 -11.39
N VAL A 309 26.33 -12.85 -11.89
CA VAL A 309 26.69 -11.50 -11.40
C VAL A 309 26.48 -10.47 -12.50
N ILE A 310 25.71 -9.43 -12.20
CA ILE A 310 25.51 -8.25 -13.04
C ILE A 310 26.39 -7.13 -12.50
N ARG A 311 27.51 -6.87 -13.19
CA ARG A 311 28.45 -5.81 -12.87
C ARG A 311 27.97 -4.46 -13.39
N GLY A 312 28.63 -3.40 -12.93
CA GLY A 312 28.33 -2.03 -13.31
C GLY A 312 27.37 -1.34 -12.34
N ASN A 313 27.13 -0.06 -12.62
CA ASN A 313 26.43 0.85 -11.73
C ASN A 313 24.98 1.12 -12.13
N ASN A 314 24.54 0.57 -13.27
CA ASN A 314 23.20 0.79 -13.81
C ASN A 314 22.61 -0.52 -14.32
N VAL A 315 21.36 -0.80 -13.96
CA VAL A 315 20.56 -1.92 -14.50
C VAL A 315 19.27 -1.35 -15.06
N THR A 316 19.12 -1.40 -16.39
CA THR A 316 17.89 -0.94 -17.06
C THR A 316 16.72 -1.86 -16.75
N GLU A 317 16.87 -3.17 -16.99
CA GLU A 317 15.87 -4.19 -16.65
C GLU A 317 16.59 -5.54 -16.45
N TYR A 318 16.18 -6.30 -15.45
CA TYR A 318 16.68 -7.62 -15.13
C TYR A 318 15.54 -8.53 -14.67
N ILE A 319 15.48 -9.74 -15.24
CA ILE A 319 14.52 -10.79 -14.88
C ILE A 319 15.34 -12.03 -14.52
N SER A 320 15.14 -12.57 -13.32
CA SER A 320 15.92 -13.73 -12.84
C SER A 320 15.46 -15.06 -13.43
N GLY A 321 14.23 -15.13 -13.96
CA GLY A 321 13.60 -16.36 -14.46
C GLY A 321 13.10 -16.26 -15.90
N LYS A 322 12.35 -17.28 -16.33
CA LYS A 322 11.80 -17.40 -17.69
C LYS A 322 10.80 -16.29 -17.99
N VAL A 323 10.90 -15.72 -19.19
CA VAL A 323 9.90 -14.79 -19.75
C VAL A 323 8.91 -15.58 -20.61
N TYR A 324 7.63 -15.50 -20.28
CA TYR A 324 6.55 -16.16 -20.99
C TYR A 324 5.92 -15.23 -22.03
N SER A 325 5.53 -15.78 -23.17
CA SER A 325 4.71 -15.12 -24.19
C SER A 325 4.03 -16.16 -25.07
N LEU A 326 2.84 -15.86 -25.59
CA LEU A 326 2.10 -16.74 -26.49
C LEU A 326 2.30 -16.40 -27.98
N PHE A 327 2.68 -15.16 -28.25
CA PHE A 327 3.02 -14.63 -29.58
C PHE A 327 4.43 -14.04 -29.57
N PRO A 328 5.05 -13.81 -30.76
CA PRO A 328 6.30 -13.06 -30.85
C PRO A 328 6.14 -11.68 -30.22
N THR A 329 7.05 -11.32 -29.31
CA THR A 329 7.02 -10.06 -28.56
C THR A 329 8.39 -9.84 -27.90
N PRO A 330 8.79 -8.59 -27.61
CA PRO A 330 9.98 -8.30 -26.86
C PRO A 330 9.90 -8.91 -25.46
N LYS A 331 11.03 -9.46 -25.00
CA LYS A 331 11.13 -10.13 -23.69
C LYS A 331 11.40 -9.15 -22.56
N ARG A 332 10.60 -8.09 -22.50
CA ARG A 332 10.61 -7.00 -21.50
C ARG A 332 9.19 -6.64 -21.09
N SER A 333 9.05 -6.04 -19.92
CA SER A 333 7.77 -5.46 -19.48
C SER A 333 7.26 -4.37 -20.44
N LEU A 334 5.98 -4.00 -20.32
CA LEU A 334 5.40 -2.90 -21.08
C LEU A 334 6.04 -1.55 -20.77
N GLN A 335 6.55 -1.37 -19.55
CA GLN A 335 7.17 -0.13 -19.09
C GLN A 335 6.24 1.08 -19.31
N LEU A 336 4.98 0.96 -18.86
CA LEU A 336 4.05 2.09 -18.89
C LEU A 336 4.62 3.24 -18.05
N ALA A 337 4.40 4.47 -18.51
CA ALA A 337 4.81 5.65 -17.78
C ALA A 337 4.09 5.69 -16.42
N VAL A 338 4.87 5.88 -15.37
CA VAL A 338 4.35 6.01 -14.00
C VAL A 338 4.13 7.48 -13.72
N GLU A 339 2.91 7.86 -13.37
CA GLU A 339 2.59 9.20 -12.91
C GLU A 339 2.54 9.21 -11.37
N GLU A 340 3.11 10.26 -10.78
CA GLU A 340 3.03 10.48 -9.34
C GLU A 340 1.64 10.95 -8.94
N VAL A 341 1.19 10.52 -7.76
CA VAL A 341 -0.08 10.99 -7.22
C VAL A 341 -0.01 12.51 -7.04
N PRO A 342 -0.95 13.29 -7.61
CA PRO A 342 -0.93 14.74 -7.45
C PRO A 342 -0.96 15.14 -5.97
N VAL A 343 -0.13 16.10 -5.59
CA VAL A 343 -0.19 16.70 -4.25
C VAL A 343 -1.48 17.51 -4.15
N ILE A 344 -2.36 17.12 -3.22
CA ILE A 344 -3.60 17.85 -2.94
C ILE A 344 -3.33 18.86 -1.82
N PRO A 345 -3.46 20.18 -2.08
CA PRO A 345 -3.30 21.20 -1.06
C PRO A 345 -4.21 20.93 0.13
N GLN A 346 -3.67 21.16 1.32
CA GLN A 346 -4.45 21.12 2.55
C GLN A 346 -5.09 22.47 2.80
N ASP A 347 -6.43 22.49 2.87
CA ASP A 347 -7.18 23.67 3.30
C ASP A 347 -6.99 23.90 4.81
N ASP A 348 -7.15 25.14 5.27
CA ASP A 348 -7.17 25.47 6.69
C ASP A 348 -8.31 24.71 7.38
N PHE A 349 -8.03 24.09 8.53
CA PHE A 349 -9.01 23.26 9.24
C PHE A 349 -10.26 24.01 9.66
N LYS A 350 -10.17 25.33 9.85
CA LYS A 350 -11.35 26.17 10.13
C LYS A 350 -12.32 26.26 8.94
N ASP A 351 -11.83 26.01 7.73
CA ASP A 351 -12.60 26.03 6.48
C ASP A 351 -13.12 24.63 6.11
N TRP A 352 -12.79 23.60 6.90
CA TRP A 352 -13.30 22.25 6.67
C TRP A 352 -14.76 22.16 7.11
N VAL A 353 -15.57 21.59 6.24
CA VAL A 353 -17.01 21.39 6.49
C VAL A 353 -17.23 20.01 7.08
N SER A 354 -17.84 19.94 8.28
CA SER A 354 -18.32 18.69 8.85
C SER A 354 -19.68 18.35 8.27
N VAL A 355 -19.92 17.08 7.89
CA VAL A 355 -21.27 16.63 7.51
C VAL A 355 -22.28 16.79 8.65
N THR A 356 -21.83 16.77 9.91
CA THR A 356 -22.68 16.95 11.09
C THR A 356 -23.18 18.39 11.26
N ASP A 357 -22.53 19.38 10.63
CA ASP A 357 -23.04 20.77 10.60
C ASP A 357 -24.32 20.89 9.75
N TYR A 358 -24.60 19.89 8.92
CA TYR A 358 -25.74 19.84 8.00
C TYR A 358 -26.79 18.79 8.41
N GLY A 359 -26.63 18.18 9.58
CA GLY A 359 -27.61 17.27 10.18
C GLY A 359 -27.30 15.78 10.03
N ALA A 360 -26.16 15.39 9.46
CA ALA A 360 -25.76 13.98 9.45
C ALA A 360 -25.39 13.53 10.87
N ASN A 361 -25.67 12.29 11.24
CA ASN A 361 -25.42 11.76 12.56
C ASN A 361 -24.81 10.36 12.53
N GLY A 362 -23.47 10.29 12.65
CA GLY A 362 -22.73 9.03 12.69
C GLY A 362 -22.99 8.14 13.92
N GLU A 363 -23.86 8.56 14.83
CA GLU A 363 -24.20 7.86 16.08
C GLU A 363 -25.57 7.18 16.05
N ASP A 364 -26.39 7.40 15.03
CA ASP A 364 -27.70 6.75 14.88
C ASP A 364 -27.80 5.94 13.57
N ASP A 365 -28.96 5.32 13.36
CA ASP A 365 -29.23 4.45 12.20
C ASP A 365 -30.13 5.14 11.15
N LYS A 366 -30.15 6.48 11.12
CA LYS A 366 -30.97 7.25 10.19
C LYS A 366 -30.23 7.56 8.90
N ASP A 367 -31.01 7.84 7.87
CA ASP A 367 -30.53 8.25 6.56
C ASP A 367 -29.86 9.63 6.60
N ASP A 368 -28.57 9.69 6.23
CA ASP A 368 -27.76 10.90 6.22
C ASP A 368 -27.64 11.55 4.84
N THR A 369 -28.23 10.94 3.81
CA THR A 369 -27.97 11.27 2.39
C THR A 369 -28.15 12.76 2.09
N ALA A 370 -29.28 13.32 2.51
CA ALA A 370 -29.60 14.73 2.26
C ALA A 370 -28.65 15.70 3.00
N ALA A 371 -28.23 15.35 4.22
CA ALA A 371 -27.31 16.15 5.01
C ALA A 371 -25.89 16.11 4.41
N ILE A 372 -25.44 14.91 4.01
CA ILE A 372 -24.16 14.73 3.32
C ILE A 372 -24.14 15.52 2.01
N GLN A 373 -25.20 15.47 1.22
CA GLN A 373 -25.28 16.24 -0.03
C GLN A 373 -25.15 17.75 0.22
N LYS A 374 -25.84 18.30 1.22
CA LYS A 374 -25.73 19.73 1.58
C LYS A 374 -24.30 20.11 1.98
N ALA A 375 -23.62 19.25 2.75
CA ALA A 375 -22.22 19.46 3.12
C ALA A 375 -21.29 19.45 1.90
N MET A 376 -21.52 18.54 0.94
CA MET A 376 -20.80 18.49 -0.33
C MET A 376 -21.00 19.75 -1.17
N ASP A 377 -22.22 20.27 -1.25
CA ASP A 377 -22.51 21.50 -1.99
C ASP A 377 -21.86 22.74 -1.33
N ALA A 378 -21.60 22.71 -0.02
CA ALA A 378 -21.05 23.84 0.74
C ALA A 378 -19.52 23.86 0.89
N GLY A 379 -18.85 22.69 0.88
CA GLY A 379 -17.44 22.56 1.29
C GLY A 379 -16.42 22.48 0.13
N THR A 380 -15.19 22.95 0.39
CA THR A 380 -14.02 22.59 -0.44
C THR A 380 -13.36 21.31 0.10
N THR A 381 -13.18 21.24 1.42
CA THR A 381 -12.86 20.01 2.15
C THR A 381 -14.07 19.63 2.99
N VAL A 382 -14.57 18.41 2.78
CA VAL A 382 -15.69 17.84 3.53
C VAL A 382 -15.18 16.64 4.33
N TYR A 383 -15.50 16.58 5.61
CA TYR A 383 -15.09 15.48 6.47
C TYR A 383 -16.26 14.86 7.23
N PHE A 384 -16.11 13.57 7.49
CA PHE A 384 -17.01 12.78 8.31
C PHE A 384 -16.35 12.56 9.66
N PRO A 385 -16.87 13.15 10.75
CA PRO A 385 -16.55 12.70 12.11
C PRO A 385 -16.61 11.19 12.21
N ASN A 386 -15.66 10.55 12.91
CA ASN A 386 -15.65 9.10 13.04
C ASN A 386 -17.01 8.58 13.54
N GLY A 387 -17.68 7.76 12.72
CA GLY A 387 -19.04 7.30 12.98
C GLY A 387 -19.54 6.37 11.88
N LYS A 388 -20.84 6.06 11.90
CA LYS A 388 -21.52 5.20 10.93
C LYS A 388 -22.62 6.00 10.22
N TYR A 389 -22.50 6.16 8.90
CA TYR A 389 -23.41 6.98 8.11
C TYR A 389 -24.20 6.15 7.10
N PHE A 390 -25.51 6.36 7.00
CA PHE A 390 -26.39 5.61 6.09
C PHE A 390 -26.73 6.42 4.85
N ILE A 391 -26.62 5.78 3.68
CA ILE A 391 -26.75 6.42 2.36
C ILE A 391 -27.74 5.64 1.48
N SER A 392 -28.85 6.28 1.11
CA SER A 392 -29.96 5.68 0.39
C SER A 392 -30.17 6.23 -1.03
N ASP A 393 -29.41 7.25 -1.42
CA ASP A 393 -29.35 7.79 -2.79
C ASP A 393 -27.95 8.35 -3.11
N THR A 394 -27.69 8.62 -4.39
CA THR A 394 -26.39 9.09 -4.87
C THR A 394 -25.98 10.43 -4.27
N ILE A 395 -24.78 10.49 -3.69
CA ILE A 395 -24.08 11.72 -3.32
C ILE A 395 -23.30 12.24 -4.53
N ARG A 396 -23.65 13.45 -5.00
CA ARG A 396 -23.00 14.13 -6.11
C ARG A 396 -21.85 14.99 -5.62
N VAL A 397 -20.66 14.69 -6.11
CA VAL A 397 -19.42 15.43 -5.84
C VAL A 397 -19.15 16.34 -7.04
N ARG A 398 -19.26 17.65 -6.84
CA ARG A 398 -19.20 18.68 -7.90
C ARG A 398 -18.75 20.03 -7.36
N GLY A 399 -18.71 21.05 -8.21
CA GLY A 399 -18.40 22.42 -7.80
C GLY A 399 -16.98 22.55 -7.22
N LYS A 400 -16.85 23.16 -6.05
CA LYS A 400 -15.55 23.49 -5.42
C LYS A 400 -14.91 22.35 -4.62
N VAL A 401 -15.58 21.20 -4.46
CA VAL A 401 -15.07 20.07 -3.65
C VAL A 401 -13.71 19.60 -4.17
N ARG A 402 -12.74 19.47 -3.25
CA ARG A 402 -11.37 18.99 -3.49
C ARG A 402 -11.03 17.76 -2.67
N ARG A 403 -11.48 17.71 -1.42
CA ARG A 403 -11.17 16.61 -0.50
C ARG A 403 -12.41 16.15 0.23
N ILE A 404 -12.57 14.83 0.25
CA ILE A 404 -13.56 14.13 1.05
C ILE A 404 -12.79 13.14 1.92
N THR A 405 -12.85 13.33 3.25
CA THR A 405 -12.17 12.41 4.17
C THR A 405 -13.14 11.82 5.18
N GLY A 406 -13.19 10.49 5.23
CA GLY A 406 -14.07 9.77 6.15
C GLY A 406 -13.58 9.79 7.59
N LEU A 407 -12.32 10.19 7.87
CA LEU A 407 -11.67 10.00 9.18
C LEU A 407 -11.88 8.59 9.75
N HIS A 408 -11.82 7.60 8.86
CA HIS A 408 -12.07 6.18 9.10
C HIS A 408 -13.51 5.85 9.55
N SER A 409 -14.49 6.64 9.14
CA SER A 409 -15.91 6.34 9.32
C SER A 409 -16.37 5.14 8.50
N THR A 410 -17.49 4.56 8.91
CA THR A 410 -18.18 3.46 8.23
C THR A 410 -19.35 4.02 7.42
N PHE A 411 -19.45 3.66 6.14
CA PHE A 411 -20.59 3.97 5.28
C PHE A 411 -21.44 2.72 5.05
N LYS A 412 -22.75 2.88 5.23
CA LYS A 412 -23.79 1.86 5.07
C LYS A 412 -24.68 2.24 3.90
N VAL A 413 -24.82 1.37 2.91
CA VAL A 413 -25.73 1.61 1.78
C VAL A 413 -27.06 0.95 2.07
N ASN A 414 -28.13 1.73 2.13
CA ASN A 414 -29.49 1.22 2.39
C ASN A 414 -30.40 1.33 1.15
N PRO A 415 -31.53 0.59 1.12
CA PRO A 415 -32.53 0.78 0.08
C PRO A 415 -33.07 2.23 0.08
N PRO A 416 -33.42 2.78 -1.09
CA PRO A 416 -33.51 2.08 -2.37
C PRO A 416 -32.17 1.92 -3.10
N LEU A 417 -31.16 2.75 -2.82
CA LEU A 417 -29.87 2.72 -3.54
C LEU A 417 -29.22 1.35 -3.55
N GLN A 418 -29.23 0.62 -2.43
CA GLN A 418 -28.66 -0.73 -2.32
C GLN A 418 -29.08 -1.67 -3.46
N ASN A 419 -30.31 -1.53 -3.96
CA ASN A 419 -30.90 -2.40 -4.97
C ASN A 419 -30.93 -1.77 -6.38
N GLN A 420 -30.25 -0.65 -6.58
CA GLN A 420 -30.25 0.09 -7.84
C GLN A 420 -28.85 0.09 -8.45
N ASP A 421 -28.78 0.04 -9.79
CA ASP A 421 -27.54 0.29 -10.55
C ASP A 421 -27.22 1.81 -10.56
N LYS A 422 -26.90 2.33 -9.37
CA LYS A 422 -26.53 3.73 -9.13
C LYS A 422 -25.28 3.82 -8.25
N PRO A 423 -24.49 4.89 -8.40
CA PRO A 423 -23.34 5.10 -7.54
C PRO A 423 -23.70 5.67 -6.16
N VAL A 424 -22.93 5.31 -5.13
CA VAL A 424 -22.92 6.01 -3.83
C VAL A 424 -22.30 7.39 -4.04
N PHE A 425 -21.07 7.47 -4.56
CA PHE A 425 -20.42 8.73 -4.92
C PHE A 425 -20.32 8.88 -6.43
N ARG A 426 -20.97 9.92 -6.97
CA ARG A 426 -20.83 10.31 -8.37
C ARG A 426 -19.95 11.56 -8.47
N PHE A 427 -18.77 11.42 -9.03
CA PHE A 427 -17.84 12.53 -9.28
C PHE A 427 -18.16 13.19 -10.62
N GLU A 428 -18.80 14.35 -10.56
CA GLU A 428 -19.20 15.14 -11.72
C GLU A 428 -18.16 16.21 -12.06
N GLU A 429 -18.37 16.91 -13.16
CA GLU A 429 -17.48 18.01 -13.53
C GLU A 429 -17.55 19.12 -12.47
N GLY A 430 -16.39 19.67 -12.12
CA GLY A 430 -16.23 20.66 -11.07
C GLY A 430 -15.06 21.60 -11.31
N GLU A 431 -14.78 22.45 -10.34
CA GLU A 431 -13.76 23.51 -10.47
C GLU A 431 -12.33 22.99 -10.25
N ARG A 432 -12.18 21.84 -9.58
CA ARG A 432 -10.88 21.33 -9.14
C ARG A 432 -10.27 20.38 -10.17
N ASN A 433 -8.98 20.54 -10.46
CA ASN A 433 -8.26 19.67 -11.39
C ASN A 433 -8.02 18.26 -10.82
N ALA A 434 -7.99 18.14 -9.49
CA ALA A 434 -7.83 16.88 -8.80
C ALA A 434 -8.70 16.85 -7.53
N ILE A 435 -9.34 15.70 -7.28
CA ILE A 435 -10.26 15.46 -6.17
C ILE A 435 -9.78 14.18 -5.46
N ILE A 436 -9.78 14.18 -4.13
CA ILE A 436 -9.44 13.01 -3.31
C ILE A 436 -10.63 12.57 -2.45
N LEU A 437 -10.89 11.26 -2.47
CA LEU A 437 -11.74 10.56 -1.51
C LEU A 437 -10.85 9.61 -0.69
N GLU A 438 -10.87 9.72 0.63
CA GLU A 438 -9.98 8.95 1.48
C GLU A 438 -10.55 8.54 2.84
N ARG A 439 -10.00 7.45 3.40
CA ARG A 439 -10.20 7.01 4.80
C ARG A 439 -11.67 6.70 5.15
N PHE A 440 -12.31 5.76 4.46
CA PHE A 440 -13.61 5.22 4.87
C PHE A 440 -13.68 3.70 4.72
N TRP A 441 -14.63 3.10 5.43
CA TRP A 441 -14.99 1.69 5.37
C TRP A 441 -16.42 1.53 4.87
N GLY A 442 -16.61 0.92 3.70
CA GLY A 442 -17.89 0.48 3.17
C GLY A 442 -18.22 -0.92 3.68
N ASP A 443 -19.45 -1.15 4.10
CA ASP A 443 -19.86 -2.39 4.74
C ASP A 443 -20.20 -3.55 3.79
N TYR A 444 -20.46 -4.72 4.39
CA TYR A 444 -20.92 -5.93 3.73
C TYR A 444 -22.46 -5.97 3.68
N GLY A 445 -23.06 -5.11 2.87
CA GLY A 445 -24.51 -5.09 2.66
C GLY A 445 -24.98 -5.93 1.47
N GLY A 446 -24.12 -6.14 0.47
CA GLY A 446 -24.54 -6.66 -0.83
C GLY A 446 -25.41 -5.64 -1.58
N GLY A 447 -25.59 -5.82 -2.89
CA GLY A 447 -26.44 -4.93 -3.68
C GLY A 447 -26.01 -4.78 -5.13
N ALA A 448 -26.87 -4.14 -5.91
CA ALA A 448 -26.65 -3.84 -7.34
C ALA A 448 -25.94 -2.50 -7.59
N PHE A 449 -25.65 -1.74 -6.51
CA PHE A 449 -25.07 -0.41 -6.58
C PHE A 449 -23.57 -0.43 -6.92
N HIS A 450 -23.07 0.75 -7.29
CA HIS A 450 -21.64 1.03 -7.41
C HIS A 450 -21.19 1.92 -6.25
N TRP A 451 -20.00 1.72 -5.68
CA TRP A 451 -19.47 2.69 -4.71
C TRP A 451 -19.11 4.01 -5.39
N ILE A 452 -18.45 3.93 -6.53
CA ILE A 452 -17.86 5.09 -7.18
C ILE A 452 -18.20 5.09 -8.66
N GLU A 453 -18.77 6.20 -9.12
CA GLU A 453 -18.79 6.55 -10.54
C GLU A 453 -17.97 7.80 -10.79
N HIS A 454 -16.90 7.66 -11.57
CA HIS A 454 -16.09 8.77 -12.04
C HIS A 454 -16.64 9.28 -13.39
N ALA A 455 -17.50 10.29 -13.33
CA ALA A 455 -18.19 10.86 -14.50
C ALA A 455 -17.51 12.10 -15.09
N SER A 456 -16.46 12.60 -14.45
CA SER A 456 -15.79 13.86 -14.82
C SER A 456 -14.51 13.67 -15.64
N SER A 457 -13.99 14.78 -16.15
CA SER A 457 -12.67 14.86 -16.78
C SER A 457 -11.53 15.10 -15.76
N LYS A 458 -11.86 15.30 -14.48
CA LYS A 458 -10.90 15.68 -13.43
C LYS A 458 -10.10 14.48 -12.94
N THR A 459 -8.96 14.72 -12.32
CA THR A 459 -8.21 13.63 -11.69
C THR A 459 -8.91 13.18 -10.41
N LEU A 460 -9.09 11.87 -10.22
CA LEU A 460 -9.63 11.29 -8.98
C LEU A 460 -8.54 10.48 -8.27
N ILE A 461 -8.44 10.66 -6.96
CA ILE A 461 -7.55 9.92 -6.07
C ILE A 461 -8.41 9.17 -5.05
N LEU A 462 -8.23 7.86 -4.95
CA LEU A 462 -8.86 6.99 -3.97
C LEU A 462 -7.80 6.46 -3.03
N ARG A 463 -7.97 6.67 -1.72
CA ARG A 463 -6.90 6.35 -0.76
C ARG A 463 -7.37 5.79 0.58
N ASN A 464 -6.79 4.69 1.03
CA ASN A 464 -7.09 4.04 2.32
C ASN A 464 -8.60 3.76 2.45
N ILE A 465 -9.15 3.01 1.49
CA ILE A 465 -10.58 2.71 1.40
C ILE A 465 -10.80 1.21 1.42
N TYR A 466 -11.78 0.78 2.21
CA TYR A 466 -12.34 -0.56 2.13
C TYR A 466 -13.76 -0.49 1.59
N MET A 467 -14.12 -1.28 0.59
CA MET A 467 -15.48 -1.35 0.02
C MET A 467 -15.96 -2.80 0.08
N GLY A 468 -16.79 -3.12 1.08
CA GLY A 468 -17.12 -4.51 1.44
C GLY A 468 -18.17 -5.22 0.58
N SER A 469 -18.82 -4.55 -0.36
CA SER A 469 -19.81 -5.17 -1.25
C SER A 469 -20.20 -4.24 -2.41
N GLY A 470 -20.97 -4.74 -3.38
CA GLY A 470 -21.38 -3.94 -4.55
C GLY A 470 -20.23 -3.72 -5.54
N ALA A 471 -20.54 -3.18 -6.71
CA ALA A 471 -19.49 -2.89 -7.69
C ALA A 471 -18.60 -1.75 -7.18
N VAL A 472 -17.28 -1.91 -7.30
CA VAL A 472 -16.31 -1.02 -6.63
C VAL A 472 -16.19 0.31 -7.36
N TYR A 473 -16.02 0.25 -8.68
CA TYR A 473 -15.72 1.44 -9.47
C TYR A 473 -16.17 1.29 -10.92
N ARG A 474 -16.68 2.39 -11.49
CA ARG A 474 -16.79 2.58 -12.94
C ARG A 474 -16.44 4.02 -13.33
N ASN A 475 -16.06 4.22 -14.59
CA ASN A 475 -16.00 5.56 -15.17
C ASN A 475 -16.91 5.70 -16.40
N THR A 476 -17.54 6.87 -16.47
CA THR A 476 -18.24 7.40 -17.65
C THR A 476 -17.54 8.65 -18.20
N GLY A 477 -16.70 9.31 -17.38
CA GLY A 477 -15.81 10.39 -17.77
C GLY A 477 -14.42 9.90 -18.19
N SER A 478 -13.52 10.85 -18.50
CA SER A 478 -12.17 10.59 -19.03
C SER A 478 -11.03 10.92 -18.06
N GLY A 479 -11.37 11.35 -16.84
CA GLY A 479 -10.42 11.77 -15.82
C GLY A 479 -9.38 10.70 -15.45
N LYS A 480 -8.19 11.12 -15.03
CA LYS A 480 -7.15 10.21 -14.53
C LYS A 480 -7.58 9.60 -13.19
N LEU A 481 -7.17 8.37 -12.91
CA LEU A 481 -7.44 7.71 -11.64
C LEU A 481 -6.14 7.28 -10.94
N PHE A 482 -6.02 7.62 -9.65
CA PHE A 482 -4.99 7.12 -8.76
C PHE A 482 -5.63 6.32 -7.62
N ILE A 483 -5.10 5.14 -7.35
CA ILE A 483 -5.58 4.25 -6.28
C ILE A 483 -4.40 3.94 -5.36
N GLU A 484 -4.59 4.14 -4.05
CA GLU A 484 -3.59 3.85 -3.02
C GLU A 484 -4.22 3.13 -1.83
N ASP A 485 -3.83 1.87 -1.60
CA ASP A 485 -4.31 1.07 -0.46
C ASP A 485 -5.85 0.96 -0.44
N VAL A 486 -6.38 0.29 -1.47
CA VAL A 486 -7.82 0.11 -1.66
C VAL A 486 -8.16 -1.37 -1.73
N THR A 487 -9.13 -1.78 -0.90
CA THR A 487 -9.78 -3.10 -1.00
C THR A 487 -11.20 -2.95 -1.53
N GLY A 488 -11.59 -3.81 -2.47
CA GLY A 488 -12.95 -3.84 -3.01
C GLY A 488 -13.51 -5.26 -3.17
N TYR A 489 -14.70 -5.49 -2.62
CA TYR A 489 -15.52 -6.69 -2.81
C TYR A 489 -16.49 -6.48 -3.97
N GLY A 490 -15.96 -6.54 -5.19
CA GLY A 490 -16.70 -6.28 -6.43
C GLY A 490 -15.78 -5.86 -7.57
N ASN A 491 -16.36 -5.58 -8.73
CA ASN A 491 -15.62 -5.30 -9.95
C ASN A 491 -15.21 -3.82 -10.09
N LEU A 492 -14.07 -3.60 -10.73
CA LEU A 492 -13.60 -2.29 -11.19
C LEU A 492 -13.62 -2.26 -12.73
N VAL A 493 -14.32 -1.29 -13.31
CA VAL A 493 -14.41 -1.14 -14.76
C VAL A 493 -13.78 0.18 -15.20
N PHE A 494 -12.76 0.07 -16.05
CA PHE A 494 -12.04 1.19 -16.64
C PHE A 494 -12.30 1.25 -18.15
N ASN A 495 -12.98 2.29 -18.60
CA ASN A 495 -13.28 2.56 -20.00
C ASN A 495 -12.41 3.70 -20.52
N LYS A 496 -11.45 3.40 -21.39
CA LYS A 496 -10.52 4.36 -22.01
C LYS A 496 -9.83 5.30 -21.01
N GLN A 497 -9.61 4.81 -19.79
CA GLN A 497 -9.08 5.60 -18.67
C GLN A 497 -7.59 5.34 -18.45
N LYS A 498 -6.88 6.32 -17.89
CA LYS A 498 -5.52 6.15 -17.38
C LYS A 498 -5.56 5.96 -15.86
N VAL A 499 -5.02 4.83 -15.39
CA VAL A 499 -5.12 4.38 -14.00
C VAL A 499 -3.74 4.00 -13.47
N TRP A 500 -3.39 4.53 -12.30
CA TRP A 500 -2.21 4.12 -11.53
C TRP A 500 -2.63 3.64 -10.14
N ALA A 501 -2.49 2.34 -9.88
CA ALA A 501 -2.83 1.71 -8.62
C ALA A 501 -1.60 1.23 -7.86
N ARG A 502 -1.59 1.45 -6.54
CA ARG A 502 -0.57 0.98 -5.59
C ARG A 502 -1.27 0.30 -4.44
N GLN A 503 -0.95 -0.97 -4.21
CA GLN A 503 -1.71 -1.83 -3.28
C GLN A 503 -3.19 -1.80 -3.66
N LEU A 504 -3.56 -2.73 -4.53
CA LEU A 504 -4.94 -2.96 -4.89
C LEU A 504 -5.31 -4.38 -4.48
N ASN A 505 -6.33 -4.50 -3.64
CA ASN A 505 -6.95 -5.76 -3.28
C ASN A 505 -8.36 -5.83 -3.89
N VAL A 506 -8.64 -6.84 -4.72
CA VAL A 506 -9.96 -7.03 -5.33
C VAL A 506 -10.46 -8.45 -5.08
N GLU A 507 -11.73 -8.58 -4.71
CA GLU A 507 -12.36 -9.85 -4.37
C GLU A 507 -13.70 -9.90 -5.11
N ALA A 508 -13.80 -10.74 -6.14
CA ALA A 508 -15.04 -10.88 -6.90
C ALA A 508 -15.13 -12.22 -7.64
N ALA A 509 -16.35 -12.78 -7.68
CA ALA A 509 -16.69 -13.97 -8.46
C ALA A 509 -16.79 -13.72 -9.97
N ALA A 510 -17.06 -12.47 -10.37
CA ALA A 510 -17.06 -12.01 -11.76
C ALA A 510 -15.68 -11.44 -12.15
N THR A 511 -15.50 -11.01 -13.40
CA THR A 511 -14.27 -10.29 -13.80
C THR A 511 -13.98 -9.15 -12.83
N GLN A 512 -12.83 -9.23 -12.16
CA GLN A 512 -12.48 -8.36 -11.05
C GLN A 512 -12.07 -6.98 -11.54
N ILE A 513 -11.26 -6.94 -12.60
CA ILE A 513 -10.78 -5.70 -13.22
C ILE A 513 -10.97 -5.78 -14.73
N THR A 514 -11.70 -4.83 -15.30
CA THR A 514 -11.85 -4.67 -16.75
C THR A 514 -11.11 -3.40 -17.19
N ASN A 515 -10.13 -3.56 -18.09
CA ASN A 515 -9.46 -2.46 -18.79
C ASN A 515 -9.87 -2.46 -20.27
N ASN A 516 -10.89 -1.67 -20.58
CA ASN A 516 -11.45 -1.51 -21.91
C ASN A 516 -10.81 -0.31 -22.61
N GLY A 517 -9.74 -0.54 -23.39
CA GLY A 517 -9.06 0.49 -24.18
C GLY A 517 -8.27 1.53 -23.38
N GLY A 518 -8.08 1.32 -22.08
CA GLY A 518 -7.36 2.23 -21.17
C GLY A 518 -5.87 1.89 -21.00
N SER A 519 -5.21 2.60 -20.09
CA SER A 519 -3.86 2.29 -19.61
C SER A 519 -3.91 2.05 -18.10
N LEU A 520 -3.61 0.83 -17.68
CA LEU A 520 -3.69 0.37 -16.30
C LEU A 520 -2.31 -0.05 -15.82
N TRP A 521 -1.79 0.68 -14.84
CA TRP A 521 -0.53 0.38 -14.19
C TRP A 521 -0.79 0.02 -12.72
N ILE A 522 -0.31 -1.14 -12.27
CA ILE A 522 -0.51 -1.63 -10.91
C ILE A 522 0.83 -2.01 -10.28
N LEU A 523 1.14 -1.45 -9.12
CA LEU A 523 2.22 -1.88 -8.23
C LEU A 523 1.62 -2.62 -7.03
N GLY A 524 1.78 -3.94 -6.99
CA GLY A 524 1.17 -4.78 -5.97
C GLY A 524 -0.33 -4.98 -6.16
N LEU A 525 -0.70 -6.12 -6.71
CA LEU A 525 -2.08 -6.62 -6.75
C LEU A 525 -2.24 -7.77 -5.74
N LYS A 526 -3.35 -7.83 -5.03
CA LYS A 526 -3.82 -9.05 -4.36
C LYS A 526 -5.24 -9.33 -4.85
N THR A 527 -5.56 -10.58 -5.13
CA THR A 527 -6.94 -10.97 -5.49
C THR A 527 -7.49 -12.05 -4.58
N GLU A 528 -8.82 -12.10 -4.45
CA GLU A 528 -9.61 -13.25 -3.95
C GLU A 528 -10.77 -13.60 -4.87
N ASP A 529 -11.39 -14.74 -4.58
CA ASP A 529 -12.47 -15.37 -5.36
C ASP A 529 -12.10 -15.83 -6.78
N GLU A 530 -13.07 -16.48 -7.43
CA GLU A 530 -12.91 -17.25 -8.66
C GLU A 530 -13.01 -16.42 -9.95
N GLY A 531 -13.19 -15.10 -9.88
CA GLY A 531 -13.38 -14.24 -11.05
C GLY A 531 -12.11 -13.97 -11.86
N THR A 532 -12.22 -13.79 -13.18
CA THR A 532 -11.09 -13.38 -14.03
C THR A 532 -10.41 -12.15 -13.44
N VAL A 533 -9.12 -12.26 -13.16
CA VAL A 533 -8.34 -11.25 -12.43
C VAL A 533 -8.27 -9.93 -13.19
N VAL A 534 -7.79 -9.97 -14.44
CA VAL A 534 -7.85 -8.80 -15.33
C VAL A 534 -8.23 -9.21 -16.74
N GLU A 535 -9.19 -8.48 -17.30
CA GLU A 535 -9.51 -8.50 -18.72
C GLU A 535 -9.04 -7.20 -19.38
N THR A 536 -8.19 -7.31 -20.40
CA THR A 536 -7.72 -6.18 -21.21
C THR A 536 -8.18 -6.33 -22.66
N THR A 537 -8.98 -5.38 -23.13
CA THR A 537 -9.64 -5.41 -24.45
C THR A 537 -9.49 -4.08 -25.18
N ASN A 538 -9.87 -4.06 -26.47
CA ASN A 538 -9.99 -2.86 -27.29
C ASN A 538 -8.71 -2.01 -27.36
N GLY A 539 -7.55 -2.66 -27.48
CA GLY A 539 -6.25 -1.98 -27.56
C GLY A 539 -5.73 -1.45 -26.22
N GLY A 540 -6.36 -1.84 -25.11
CA GLY A 540 -5.95 -1.47 -23.76
C GLY A 540 -4.54 -1.93 -23.41
N LYS A 541 -3.93 -1.32 -22.40
CA LYS A 541 -2.59 -1.65 -21.92
C LYS A 541 -2.62 -1.90 -20.42
N THR A 542 -2.18 -3.06 -19.97
CA THR A 542 -2.15 -3.44 -18.55
C THR A 542 -0.76 -3.92 -18.15
N GLU A 543 -0.17 -3.26 -17.15
CA GLU A 543 1.09 -3.66 -16.53
C GLU A 543 0.90 -3.91 -15.04
N ILE A 544 1.23 -5.12 -14.57
CA ILE A 544 1.16 -5.53 -13.15
C ILE A 544 2.57 -5.87 -12.66
N LEU A 545 3.04 -5.10 -11.68
CA LEU A 545 4.39 -5.14 -11.14
C LEU A 545 4.33 -5.69 -9.71
N GLY A 546 4.39 -7.02 -9.63
CA GLY A 546 4.24 -7.76 -8.38
C GLY A 546 2.78 -7.92 -8.00
N GLY A 547 2.37 -9.15 -7.70
CA GLY A 547 1.03 -9.42 -7.23
C GLY A 547 0.82 -10.87 -6.82
N LEU A 548 -0.11 -11.06 -5.89
CA LEU A 548 -0.62 -12.34 -5.47
C LEU A 548 -1.98 -12.61 -6.11
N VAL A 549 -2.06 -13.64 -6.95
CA VAL A 549 -3.34 -14.19 -7.40
C VAL A 549 -3.72 -15.34 -6.47
N TYR A 550 -4.77 -15.16 -5.69
CA TYR A 550 -5.14 -16.06 -4.60
C TYR A 550 -6.66 -16.25 -4.56
N PRO A 551 -7.25 -17.21 -5.30
CA PRO A 551 -8.70 -17.46 -5.27
C PRO A 551 -9.20 -18.10 -3.95
N ALA A 552 -8.39 -18.06 -2.89
CA ALA A 552 -8.61 -18.73 -1.62
C ALA A 552 -8.97 -20.22 -1.81
N THR A 553 -10.13 -20.64 -1.33
CA THR A 553 -10.68 -22.00 -1.44
C THR A 553 -11.78 -22.11 -2.50
N ARG A 554 -12.00 -21.08 -3.33
CA ARG A 554 -13.08 -21.07 -4.32
C ARG A 554 -12.74 -21.96 -5.51
N LYS A 555 -13.73 -22.74 -5.98
CA LYS A 555 -13.60 -23.51 -7.21
C LYS A 555 -13.68 -22.58 -8.42
N ILE A 556 -12.63 -22.59 -9.23
CA ILE A 556 -12.58 -21.84 -10.47
C ILE A 556 -13.20 -22.67 -11.60
N PRO A 557 -14.12 -22.10 -12.42
CA PRO A 557 -14.59 -22.76 -13.63
C PRO A 557 -13.45 -23.08 -14.61
N ASP A 558 -13.43 -24.28 -15.18
CA ASP A 558 -12.29 -24.77 -15.98
C ASP A 558 -11.99 -23.92 -17.23
N ASP A 559 -13.01 -23.28 -17.79
CA ASP A 559 -12.92 -22.41 -18.96
C ASP A 559 -12.48 -20.98 -18.63
N ARG A 560 -12.44 -20.61 -17.34
CA ARG A 560 -12.16 -19.26 -16.90
C ARG A 560 -10.66 -18.99 -16.85
N PRO A 561 -10.15 -18.01 -17.63
CA PRO A 561 -8.77 -17.58 -17.54
C PRO A 561 -8.55 -16.60 -16.38
N ALA A 562 -7.36 -16.62 -15.77
CA ALA A 562 -6.96 -15.59 -14.80
C ALA A 562 -6.78 -14.23 -15.50
N PHE A 563 -6.09 -14.21 -16.64
CA PHE A 563 -5.85 -12.99 -17.42
C PHE A 563 -6.34 -13.14 -18.86
N ILE A 564 -7.04 -12.13 -19.35
CA ILE A 564 -7.47 -12.02 -20.75
C ILE A 564 -6.75 -10.84 -21.41
N ASN A 565 -6.16 -11.10 -22.57
CA ASN A 565 -5.50 -10.11 -23.41
C ASN A 565 -6.01 -10.23 -24.85
N ASP A 566 -7.08 -9.51 -25.17
CA ASP A 566 -7.73 -9.60 -26.48
C ASP A 566 -7.41 -8.37 -27.33
N GLU A 567 -6.63 -8.56 -28.38
CA GLU A 567 -6.17 -7.50 -29.29
C GLU A 567 -5.60 -6.27 -28.54
N SER A 568 -4.95 -6.54 -27.40
CA SER A 568 -4.51 -5.55 -26.40
C SER A 568 -3.07 -5.76 -25.93
N LYS A 569 -2.62 -5.11 -24.85
CA LYS A 569 -1.23 -5.21 -24.38
C LYS A 569 -1.19 -5.60 -22.91
N LEU A 570 -0.45 -6.66 -22.59
CA LEU A 570 -0.32 -7.18 -21.23
C LEU A 570 1.14 -7.45 -20.88
N SER A 571 1.56 -7.01 -19.69
CA SER A 571 2.72 -7.59 -19.01
C SER A 571 2.45 -7.79 -17.52
N VAL A 572 2.70 -8.99 -17.01
CA VAL A 572 2.43 -9.32 -15.60
C VAL A 572 3.62 -10.00 -14.93
N ILE A 573 3.87 -9.62 -13.69
CA ILE A 573 4.84 -10.25 -12.78
C ILE A 573 4.07 -10.61 -11.53
N ILE A 574 3.75 -11.89 -11.35
CA ILE A 574 2.83 -12.34 -10.32
C ILE A 574 3.24 -13.71 -9.78
N ARG A 575 2.81 -13.97 -8.55
CA ARG A 575 2.78 -15.30 -7.95
C ARG A 575 1.33 -15.70 -7.74
N THR A 576 1.04 -16.98 -7.92
CA THR A 576 -0.25 -17.56 -7.55
C THR A 576 -0.09 -18.37 -6.26
N SER A 577 -1.08 -18.36 -5.36
CA SER A 577 -1.15 -19.31 -4.25
C SER A 577 -2.54 -19.96 -4.29
N TYR A 578 -2.59 -21.29 -4.43
CA TYR A 578 -3.84 -22.03 -4.60
C TYR A 578 -4.10 -22.97 -3.42
N TYR A 579 -5.35 -23.11 -3.01
CA TYR A 579 -5.73 -24.03 -1.93
C TYR A 579 -6.99 -24.80 -2.34
N GLN A 580 -7.06 -26.07 -1.94
CA GLN A 580 -8.26 -26.93 -2.11
C GLN A 580 -8.83 -26.98 -3.55
N GLY A 581 -7.97 -26.93 -4.56
CA GLY A 581 -8.38 -27.07 -5.97
C GLY A 581 -8.85 -25.78 -6.65
N GLY A 582 -8.80 -24.63 -5.98
CA GLY A 582 -9.09 -23.33 -6.59
C GLY A 582 -7.96 -22.87 -7.51
N ARG A 583 -7.80 -23.48 -8.70
CA ARG A 583 -6.74 -23.13 -9.64
C ARG A 583 -7.28 -22.71 -11.01
N TYR A 584 -6.71 -21.64 -11.57
CA TYR A 584 -6.94 -21.30 -12.97
C TYR A 584 -6.26 -22.31 -13.89
N GLN A 585 -7.06 -23.05 -14.67
CA GLN A 585 -6.51 -23.96 -15.69
C GLN A 585 -5.75 -23.18 -16.76
N THR A 586 -6.37 -22.09 -17.24
CA THR A 586 -5.76 -21.12 -18.14
C THR A 586 -5.27 -19.93 -17.33
N VAL A 587 -3.95 -19.71 -17.29
CA VAL A 587 -3.38 -18.56 -16.60
C VAL A 587 -3.51 -17.31 -17.46
N VAL A 588 -3.15 -17.39 -18.74
CA VAL A 588 -3.34 -16.29 -19.70
C VAL A 588 -4.04 -16.81 -20.94
N ARG A 589 -5.11 -16.14 -21.37
CA ARG A 589 -5.70 -16.27 -22.71
C ARG A 589 -5.36 -15.02 -23.51
N GLU A 590 -4.74 -15.20 -24.68
CA GLU A 590 -4.39 -14.10 -25.56
C GLU A 590 -4.96 -14.31 -26.96
N LYS A 591 -5.60 -13.27 -27.50
CA LYS A 591 -6.09 -13.23 -28.87
C LYS A 591 -5.37 -12.15 -29.69
N ARG A 592 -4.84 -12.54 -30.85
CA ARG A 592 -4.10 -11.69 -31.79
C ARG A 592 -4.55 -11.98 -33.21
N LYS A 593 -4.98 -10.96 -33.94
CA LYS A 593 -5.41 -11.06 -35.35
C LYS A 593 -6.35 -12.26 -35.58
N GLY A 594 -7.28 -12.47 -34.66
CA GLY A 594 -8.24 -13.59 -34.72
C GLY A 594 -7.75 -14.94 -34.17
N ALA A 595 -6.44 -15.15 -33.99
CA ALA A 595 -5.89 -16.37 -33.40
C ALA A 595 -5.87 -16.31 -31.88
N THR A 596 -6.34 -17.36 -31.21
CA THR A 596 -6.36 -17.46 -29.73
C THR A 596 -5.35 -18.50 -29.26
N LYS A 597 -4.54 -18.15 -28.26
CA LYS A 597 -3.62 -19.06 -27.56
C LYS A 597 -3.82 -18.99 -26.05
N LYS A 598 -3.36 -20.02 -25.35
CA LYS A 598 -3.49 -20.14 -23.90
C LYS A 598 -2.14 -20.50 -23.28
N LEU A 599 -1.81 -19.88 -22.16
CA LEU A 599 -0.75 -20.31 -21.25
C LEU A 599 -1.42 -21.10 -20.14
N MET A 600 -1.14 -22.39 -20.08
CA MET A 600 -1.72 -23.28 -19.08
C MET A 600 -0.90 -23.23 -17.80
N TYR A 601 -1.53 -23.49 -16.65
CA TYR A 601 -0.78 -23.52 -15.38
C TYR A 601 0.32 -24.60 -15.35
N THR A 602 0.13 -25.67 -16.14
CA THR A 602 1.10 -26.77 -16.31
C THR A 602 2.36 -26.34 -17.06
N ASP A 603 2.32 -25.25 -17.81
CA ASP A 603 3.47 -24.73 -18.57
C ASP A 603 4.43 -23.90 -17.69
N ILE A 604 4.02 -23.64 -16.45
CA ILE A 604 4.73 -22.82 -15.47
C ILE A 604 5.24 -23.73 -14.35
N PRO A 605 6.54 -23.72 -14.02
CA PRO A 605 7.09 -24.47 -12.90
C PRO A 605 6.30 -24.22 -11.61
N ARG A 606 6.13 -25.30 -10.85
CA ARG A 606 5.32 -25.32 -9.63
C ARG A 606 6.21 -25.57 -8.42
N ILE A 607 5.93 -24.86 -7.33
CA ILE A 607 6.57 -25.05 -6.03
C ILE A 607 5.44 -25.28 -5.02
N GLY A 608 5.16 -26.53 -4.66
CA GLY A 608 3.98 -26.83 -3.85
C GLY A 608 2.70 -26.35 -4.53
N GLU A 609 1.91 -25.47 -3.91
CA GLU A 609 0.69 -24.91 -4.52
C GLU A 609 0.88 -23.60 -5.30
N ILE A 610 2.14 -23.22 -5.55
CA ILE A 610 2.50 -21.92 -6.12
C ILE A 610 2.98 -22.07 -7.56
N ASN A 611 2.52 -21.16 -8.43
CA ASN A 611 3.16 -20.85 -9.71
C ASN A 611 3.73 -19.44 -9.66
N ILE A 612 4.92 -19.24 -10.24
CA ILE A 612 5.57 -17.93 -10.33
C ILE A 612 5.74 -17.55 -11.80
N ILE A 613 5.32 -16.34 -12.14
CA ILE A 613 5.58 -15.71 -13.43
C ILE A 613 6.56 -14.56 -13.20
N PRO A 614 7.86 -14.77 -13.49
CA PRO A 614 8.87 -13.71 -13.41
C PRO A 614 8.60 -12.56 -14.37
N LEU A 615 8.02 -12.88 -15.53
CA LEU A 615 7.43 -11.95 -16.49
C LEU A 615 6.60 -12.73 -17.51
N TYR A 616 5.36 -12.31 -17.73
CA TYR A 616 4.62 -12.54 -18.97
C TYR A 616 4.67 -11.26 -19.80
N ALA A 617 4.89 -11.37 -21.10
CA ALA A 617 4.80 -10.27 -22.06
C ALA A 617 3.94 -10.72 -23.25
N GLY A 618 2.95 -9.90 -23.62
CA GLY A 618 2.12 -10.11 -24.81
C GLY A 618 1.52 -8.78 -25.26
N TYR A 619 2.18 -8.10 -26.19
CA TYR A 619 1.77 -6.74 -26.59
C TYR A 619 2.14 -6.32 -28.02
N GLU A 620 2.65 -7.25 -28.81
CA GLU A 620 2.86 -7.10 -30.26
C GLU A 620 1.97 -8.06 -31.05
#